data_AF-A0ABD6YS48-F1
#
_entry.id   AF-A0ABD6YS48-F1
#
_cell.length_a   1.000
_cell.length_b   1.000
_cell.length_c   1.000
_cell.angle_alpha   90.00
_cell.angle_beta   90.00
_cell.angle_gamma   90.00
#
_symmetry.space_group_name_H-M   'P 1'
#
loop_
_entity.id
_entity.type
_entity.pdbx_description
1 polymer ?
#
loop_
_entity_poly.entity_id
_entity_poly.type
_entity_poly.pdbx_seq_one_letter_code
_entity_poly.pdbx_strand_id
1 'polypeptide(L)'
;MNINFNAKSIEGVIRQYSKKKLVPLDIANTLSWMTEKDKLFYAKESKNKIEISRIKTPFAALLPNIIIAFKKNNFQNPKIRLSIWGYLLTFLLAAMFLFTIIKNLTDEKFEGDIIFPMFLLLLFLVLFFIEYTFTKRTLQKLLKEIEKQA
;
A
#
# COMPACT_ATOMS: atom_id res chain seq x y z
N MET A 1 -0.82 -8.64 -12.48
CA MET A 1 -1.27 -7.66 -13.48
C MET A 1 -0.15 -7.57 -14.50
N ASN A 2 -0.41 -7.90 -15.77
CA ASN A 2 0.58 -7.79 -16.84
C ASN A 2 0.34 -6.50 -17.62
N ILE A 3 1.35 -5.64 -17.74
CA ILE A 3 1.27 -4.32 -18.36
C ILE A 3 2.02 -4.41 -19.69
N ASN A 4 1.28 -4.57 -20.80
CA ASN A 4 1.86 -4.79 -22.13
C ASN A 4 2.27 -3.48 -22.82
N PHE A 5 3.08 -2.65 -22.15
CA PHE A 5 3.60 -1.39 -22.70
C PHE A 5 5.14 -1.41 -22.80
N ASN A 6 5.70 -0.49 -23.60
CA ASN A 6 7.14 -0.31 -23.73
C ASN A 6 7.76 0.11 -22.39
N ALA A 7 8.82 -0.58 -21.97
CA ALA A 7 9.53 -0.35 -20.70
C ALA A 7 10.02 1.09 -20.53
N LYS A 8 10.50 1.74 -21.60
CA LYS A 8 10.97 3.13 -21.55
C LYS A 8 9.81 4.11 -21.29
N SER A 9 8.65 3.87 -21.89
CA SER A 9 7.44 4.69 -21.68
C SER A 9 6.91 4.53 -20.26
N ILE A 10 6.91 3.30 -19.72
CA ILE A 10 6.51 3.02 -18.33
C ILE A 10 7.42 3.77 -17.34
N GLU A 11 8.74 3.67 -17.53
CA GLU A 11 9.71 4.33 -16.65
C GLU A 11 9.61 5.86 -16.70
N GLY A 12 9.44 6.43 -17.89
CA GLY A 12 9.25 7.87 -18.10
C GLY A 12 8.03 8.42 -17.37
N VAL A 13 6.87 7.79 -17.55
CA VAL A 13 5.62 8.20 -16.90
C VAL A 13 5.68 8.00 -15.39
N ILE A 14 6.25 6.89 -14.91
CA ILE A 14 6.43 6.69 -13.46
C ILE A 14 7.26 7.83 -12.86
N ARG A 15 8.36 8.23 -13.50
CA ARG A 15 9.19 9.36 -13.02
C ARG A 15 8.46 10.70 -13.11
N GLN A 16 7.69 10.93 -14.17
CA GLN A 16 6.92 12.16 -14.35
C GLN A 16 5.83 12.32 -13.27
N TYR A 17 5.08 11.27 -12.96
CA TYR A 17 3.97 11.31 -12.01
C TYR A 17 4.35 10.93 -10.57
N SER A 18 5.63 10.68 -10.32
CA SER A 18 6.12 10.38 -8.96
C SER A 18 7.02 11.48 -8.39
N LYS A 19 6.96 11.65 -7.08
CA LYS A 19 7.89 12.47 -6.29
C LYS A 19 8.95 11.57 -5.68
N LYS A 20 10.22 11.80 -6.03
CA LYS A 20 11.35 10.99 -5.56
C LYS A 20 11.56 11.17 -4.06
N LYS A 21 11.72 10.06 -3.35
CA LYS A 21 12.07 10.02 -1.92
C LYS A 21 13.43 9.34 -1.74
N LEU A 22 14.23 9.89 -0.84
CA LEU A 22 15.50 9.29 -0.43
C LEU A 22 15.30 8.20 0.64
N VAL A 23 14.24 8.31 1.44
CA VAL A 23 13.86 7.36 2.49
C VAL A 23 13.08 6.18 1.90
N PRO A 24 13.18 4.95 2.47
CA PRO A 24 12.32 3.83 2.10
C PRO A 24 10.84 4.20 2.19
N LEU A 25 10.02 3.77 1.23
CA LEU A 25 8.58 4.07 1.22
C LEU A 25 7.81 3.42 2.37
N ASP A 26 8.41 2.41 2.99
CA ASP A 26 7.91 1.82 4.23
C ASP A 26 7.90 2.84 5.39
N ILE A 27 8.81 3.81 5.41
CA ILE A 27 8.99 4.80 6.50
C ILE A 27 8.68 6.23 6.03
N ALA A 28 8.63 6.45 4.73
CA ALA A 28 8.35 7.77 4.17
C ALA A 28 6.94 8.24 4.55
N ASN A 29 6.83 9.47 5.03
CA ASN A 29 5.54 10.10 5.18
C ASN A 29 4.89 10.26 3.79
N THR A 30 3.78 9.53 3.59
CA THR A 30 3.00 9.54 2.34
C THR A 30 1.90 10.59 2.34
N LEU A 31 1.78 11.40 3.39
CA LEU A 31 0.85 12.52 3.44
C LEU A 31 1.36 13.65 2.53
N SER A 32 0.43 14.30 1.81
CA SER A 32 0.71 15.59 1.17
C SER A 32 -0.28 16.63 1.65
N TRP A 33 0.19 17.53 2.51
CA TRP A 33 -0.55 18.75 2.88
C TRP A 33 -0.26 19.91 1.92
N MET A 34 0.84 19.83 1.18
CA MET A 34 1.19 20.74 0.07
C MET A 34 1.61 19.90 -1.14
N THR A 35 0.73 19.85 -2.15
CA THR A 35 0.94 19.08 -3.38
C THR A 35 1.82 19.88 -4.35
N GLU A 36 2.79 19.22 -5.00
CA GLU A 36 3.26 19.67 -6.32
C GLU A 36 2.21 19.22 -7.34
N LYS A 37 1.75 20.15 -8.20
CA LYS A 37 0.73 19.87 -9.22
C LYS A 37 1.12 18.62 -10.03
N ASP A 38 0.15 17.74 -10.27
CA ASP A 38 0.26 16.54 -11.12
C ASP A 38 1.05 15.33 -10.59
N LYS A 39 1.53 15.35 -9.33
CA LYS A 39 2.15 14.16 -8.71
C LYS A 39 1.11 13.23 -8.07
N LEU A 40 1.14 11.94 -8.42
CA LEU A 40 0.21 10.91 -7.93
C LEU A 40 0.85 9.94 -6.92
N PHE A 41 2.17 9.75 -7.02
CA PHE A 41 2.90 8.76 -6.21
C PHE A 41 4.16 9.35 -5.57
N TYR A 42 4.60 8.76 -4.47
CA TYR A 42 5.99 8.84 -4.03
C TYR A 42 6.77 7.67 -4.59
N ALA A 43 7.98 7.92 -5.10
CA ALA A 43 8.83 6.87 -5.66
C ALA A 43 10.16 6.75 -4.90
N LYS A 44 10.58 5.52 -4.65
CA LYS A 44 11.94 5.19 -4.22
C LYS A 44 12.60 4.34 -5.30
N GLU A 45 13.68 4.86 -5.86
CA GLU A 45 14.46 4.18 -6.86
C GLU A 45 15.61 3.42 -6.22
N SER A 46 15.78 2.15 -6.62
CA SER A 46 16.90 1.28 -6.27
C SER A 46 17.59 0.81 -7.55
N LYS A 47 18.77 0.17 -7.43
CA LYS A 47 19.52 -0.35 -8.58
C LYS A 47 18.67 -1.27 -9.47
N ASN A 48 17.85 -2.15 -8.87
CA ASN A 48 17.13 -3.20 -9.60
C ASN A 48 15.60 -3.01 -9.65
N LYS A 49 15.06 -2.02 -8.93
CA LYS A 49 13.61 -1.81 -8.82
C LYS A 49 13.24 -0.34 -8.60
N ILE A 50 12.03 0.03 -9.01
CA ILE A 50 11.37 1.29 -8.67
C ILE A 50 10.15 0.94 -7.82
N GLU A 51 10.10 1.45 -6.60
CA GLU A 51 8.94 1.30 -5.73
C GLU A 51 8.15 2.60 -5.75
N ILE A 52 6.83 2.49 -5.81
CA ILE A 52 5.91 3.62 -5.71
C ILE A 52 4.86 3.39 -4.62
N SER A 53 4.44 4.46 -3.97
CA SER A 53 3.40 4.48 -2.95
C SER A 53 2.45 5.62 -3.26
N ARG A 54 1.16 5.42 -3.07
CA ARG A 54 0.15 6.46 -3.35
C ARG A 54 0.39 7.68 -2.45
N ILE A 55 0.26 8.88 -3.00
CA ILE A 55 0.18 10.09 -2.19
C ILE A 55 -1.19 10.13 -1.50
N LYS A 56 -1.18 10.32 -0.18
CA LYS A 56 -2.37 10.26 0.65
C LYS A 56 -2.80 11.66 1.08
N THR A 57 -4.11 11.89 1.06
CA THR A 57 -4.72 13.03 1.73
C THR A 57 -4.65 12.85 3.25
N PRO A 58 -4.76 13.92 4.05
CA PRO A 58 -4.83 13.83 5.51
C PRO A 58 -5.91 12.85 6.00
N PHE A 59 -7.08 12.82 5.34
CA PHE A 59 -8.15 11.87 5.66
C PHE A 59 -7.79 10.41 5.38
N ALA A 60 -6.90 10.17 4.41
CA ALA A 60 -6.39 8.84 4.08
C ALA A 60 -5.20 8.41 4.97
N ALA A 61 -4.81 9.20 5.98
CA ALA A 61 -3.71 8.88 6.88
C ALA A 61 -3.92 7.56 7.64
N LEU A 62 -5.18 7.24 7.97
CA LEU A 62 -5.56 6.04 8.70
C LEU A 62 -5.50 4.77 7.86
N LEU A 63 -5.46 4.92 6.53
CA LEU A 63 -5.40 3.78 5.63
C LEU A 63 -4.00 3.15 5.67
N PRO A 64 -3.86 1.82 5.66
CA PRO A 64 -2.55 1.18 5.62
C PRO A 64 -1.79 1.57 4.35
N ASN A 65 -0.46 1.50 4.35
CA ASN A 65 0.30 1.92 3.18
C ASN A 65 0.55 0.75 2.20
N ILE A 66 0.28 0.95 0.91
CA ILE A 66 0.49 -0.05 -0.14
C ILE A 66 1.63 0.40 -1.05
N ILE A 67 2.57 -0.51 -1.28
CA ILE A 67 3.76 -0.28 -2.11
C ILE A 67 3.65 -1.14 -3.37
N ILE A 68 3.86 -0.50 -4.52
CA ILE A 68 3.90 -1.14 -5.83
C ILE A 68 5.36 -1.16 -6.28
N ALA A 69 5.94 -2.33 -6.46
CA ALA A 69 7.33 -2.51 -6.87
C ALA A 69 7.41 -2.95 -8.34
N PHE A 70 8.07 -2.15 -9.16
CA PHE A 70 8.42 -2.44 -10.54
C PHE A 70 9.88 -2.91 -10.60
N LYS A 71 10.14 -4.04 -11.24
CA LYS A 71 11.53 -4.49 -11.50
C LYS A 71 12.04 -3.78 -12.75
N LYS A 72 13.25 -3.21 -12.72
CA LYS A 72 13.81 -2.53 -13.90
C LYS A 72 14.01 -3.47 -15.09
N ASN A 73 14.27 -4.75 -14.82
CA ASN A 73 14.43 -5.78 -15.85
C ASN A 73 13.08 -6.24 -16.43
N ASN A 74 11.97 -5.99 -15.74
CA ASN A 74 10.62 -6.37 -16.18
C ASN A 74 9.58 -5.46 -15.53
N PHE A 75 9.27 -4.36 -16.22
CA PHE A 75 8.26 -3.39 -15.79
C PHE A 75 6.83 -3.91 -15.98
N GLN A 76 6.62 -5.01 -16.70
CA GLN A 76 5.29 -5.49 -17.04
C GLN A 76 4.58 -6.17 -15.87
N ASN A 77 5.32 -6.67 -14.88
CA ASN A 77 4.75 -7.41 -13.75
C ASN A 77 5.03 -6.70 -12.41
N PRO A 78 4.31 -5.61 -12.09
CA PRO A 78 4.44 -4.95 -10.80
C PRO A 78 3.96 -5.86 -9.67
N LYS A 79 4.73 -5.89 -8.58
CA LYS A 79 4.35 -6.56 -7.34
C LYS A 79 3.71 -5.57 -6.39
N ILE A 80 2.49 -5.85 -5.95
CA ILE A 80 1.79 -5.06 -4.94
C ILE A 80 2.04 -5.74 -3.59
N ARG A 81 2.52 -4.98 -2.61
CA ARG A 81 2.74 -5.44 -1.23
C ARG A 81 2.24 -4.41 -0.23
N LEU A 82 1.92 -4.87 0.98
CA LEU A 82 1.66 -3.99 2.10
C LEU A 82 3.00 -3.41 2.61
N SER A 83 2.97 -2.22 3.22
CA SER A 83 4.12 -1.71 3.97
C SER A 83 4.44 -2.63 5.15
N ILE A 84 5.71 -2.65 5.56
CA ILE A 84 6.17 -3.41 6.73
C ILE A 84 5.32 -3.13 7.98
N TRP A 85 4.90 -1.88 8.19
CA TRP A 85 4.05 -1.48 9.31
C TRP A 85 2.64 -2.04 9.20
N GLY A 86 2.11 -2.14 7.98
CA GLY A 86 0.83 -2.77 7.76
C GLY A 86 0.89 -4.27 8.06
N TYR A 87 1.96 -4.97 7.65
CA TYR A 87 2.15 -6.38 7.99
C TYR A 87 2.28 -6.59 9.51
N LEU A 88 3.07 -5.74 10.18
CA LEU A 88 3.25 -5.80 11.62
C LEU A 88 1.93 -5.59 12.37
N LEU A 89 1.14 -4.59 11.96
CA LEU A 89 -0.16 -4.33 12.56
C LEU A 89 -1.15 -5.47 12.30
N THR A 90 -1.16 -6.04 11.09
CA THR A 90 -1.99 -7.20 10.75
C THR A 90 -1.63 -8.39 11.63
N PHE A 91 -0.34 -8.66 11.80
CA PHE A 91 0.15 -9.75 12.64
C PHE A 91 -0.25 -9.55 14.11
N LEU A 92 -0.10 -8.34 14.64
CA LEU A 92 -0.46 -8.02 16.02
C LEU A 92 -1.97 -8.18 16.27
N LEU A 93 -2.81 -7.66 15.37
CA LEU A 93 -4.27 -7.81 15.47
C LEU A 93 -4.69 -9.29 15.38
N ALA A 94 -4.09 -10.05 14.47
CA ALA A 94 -4.36 -11.48 14.34
C ALA A 94 -3.91 -12.26 15.58
N ALA A 95 -2.74 -11.95 16.14
CA ALA A 95 -2.23 -12.58 17.35
C ALA A 95 -3.12 -12.27 18.56
N MET A 96 -3.57 -11.02 18.71
CA MET A 96 -4.53 -10.64 19.76
C MET A 96 -5.84 -11.42 19.61
N PHE A 97 -6.40 -11.49 18.39
CA PHE A 97 -7.63 -12.24 18.14
C PHE A 97 -7.48 -13.74 18.45
N LEU A 98 -6.40 -14.37 17.99
CA LEU A 98 -6.11 -15.77 18.29
C LEU A 98 -5.91 -16.02 19.78
N PHE A 99 -5.18 -15.13 20.47
CA PHE A 99 -4.99 -15.22 21.92
C PHE A 99 -6.34 -15.20 22.66
N THR A 100 -7.23 -14.27 22.29
CA THR A 100 -8.55 -14.16 22.90
C THR A 100 -9.42 -15.40 22.63
N ILE A 101 -9.36 -15.97 21.42
CA ILE A 101 -10.05 -17.23 21.11
C ILE A 101 -9.49 -18.38 21.95
N ILE A 102 -8.17 -18.55 21.99
CA ILE A 102 -7.53 -19.66 22.72
C ILE A 102 -7.89 -19.57 24.21
N LYS A 103 -7.84 -18.37 24.79
CA LYS A 103 -8.21 -18.15 26.19
C LYS A 103 -9.67 -18.46 26.45
N ASN A 104 -10.59 -17.99 25.60
CA ASN A 104 -12.01 -18.30 25.73
C ASN A 104 -12.33 -19.79 25.60
N LEU A 105 -11.54 -20.56 24.84
CA LEU A 105 -11.72 -22.01 24.68
C LEU A 105 -11.07 -22.83 25.81
N THR A 106 -10.05 -22.31 26.49
CA THR A 106 -9.24 -23.07 27.45
C THR A 106 -9.60 -22.75 28.91
N ASP A 107 -10.11 -21.55 29.17
CA ASP A 107 -10.37 -21.04 30.51
C ASP A 107 -11.85 -20.66 30.63
N GLU A 108 -12.63 -21.48 31.32
CA GLU A 108 -14.07 -21.26 31.54
C GLU A 108 -14.39 -19.98 32.33
N LYS A 109 -13.38 -19.39 33.00
CA LYS A 109 -13.51 -18.14 33.76
C LYS A 109 -13.03 -16.92 32.99
N PHE A 110 -12.65 -17.08 31.73
CA PHE A 110 -12.16 -15.98 30.92
C PHE A 110 -13.31 -15.07 30.49
N GLU A 111 -13.45 -13.93 31.18
CA GLU A 111 -14.43 -12.87 30.86
C GLU A 111 -13.95 -11.91 29.76
N GLY A 112 -13.02 -12.33 28.90
CA GLY A 112 -12.45 -11.46 27.89
C GLY A 112 -13.40 -11.23 26.71
N ASP A 113 -13.54 -9.97 26.30
CA ASP A 113 -14.38 -9.60 25.16
C ASP A 113 -13.73 -10.02 23.83
N ILE A 114 -14.33 -11.03 23.18
CA ILE A 114 -13.92 -11.54 21.86
C ILE A 114 -14.37 -10.59 20.73
N ILE A 115 -15.48 -9.88 20.94
CA ILE A 115 -16.10 -9.03 19.93
C ILE A 115 -15.16 -7.87 19.61
N PHE A 116 -14.49 -7.30 20.60
CA PHE A 116 -13.59 -6.16 20.40
C PHE A 116 -12.38 -6.46 19.49
N PRO A 117 -11.54 -7.49 19.75
CA PRO A 117 -10.45 -7.87 18.82
C PRO A 117 -10.97 -8.27 17.43
N MET A 118 -12.12 -8.94 17.36
CA MET A 118 -12.76 -9.31 16.09
C MET A 118 -13.12 -8.06 15.28
N PHE A 119 -13.76 -7.09 15.93
CA PHE A 119 -14.14 -5.81 15.33
C PHE A 119 -12.91 -5.03 14.83
N LEU A 120 -11.84 -4.95 15.63
CA LEU A 120 -10.60 -4.27 15.24
C LEU A 120 -9.96 -4.92 14.00
N LEU A 121 -9.89 -6.25 13.96
CA LEU A 121 -9.33 -6.97 12.82
C LEU A 121 -10.18 -6.74 11.56
N LEU A 122 -11.50 -6.84 11.67
CA LEU A 122 -12.43 -6.58 10.56
C LEU A 122 -12.32 -5.13 10.06
N LEU A 123 -12.30 -4.15 10.98
CA LEU A 123 -12.12 -2.75 10.64
C LEU A 123 -10.82 -2.52 9.87
N PHE A 124 -9.72 -3.11 10.32
CA PHE A 124 -8.44 -3.00 9.63
C PHE A 124 -8.48 -3.61 8.22
N LEU A 125 -9.11 -4.77 8.05
CA LEU A 125 -9.29 -5.42 6.73
C LEU A 125 -10.12 -4.54 5.78
N VAL A 126 -11.17 -3.90 6.28
CA VAL A 126 -11.98 -2.95 5.49
C VAL A 126 -11.13 -1.74 5.06
N LEU A 127 -10.35 -1.14 5.97
CA LEU A 127 -9.44 -0.04 5.64
C LEU A 127 -8.39 -0.45 4.61
N PHE A 128 -7.85 -1.68 4.72
CA PHE A 128 -6.94 -2.23 3.71
C PHE A 128 -7.60 -2.35 2.34
N PHE A 129 -8.83 -2.88 2.27
CA PHE A 129 -9.54 -3.03 1.01
C PHE A 129 -9.88 -1.68 0.35
N ILE A 130 -10.23 -0.68 1.16
CA ILE A 130 -10.44 0.70 0.70
C ILE A 130 -9.15 1.26 0.09
N GLU A 131 -8.01 1.14 0.79
CA GLU A 131 -6.72 1.59 0.25
C GLU A 131 -6.35 0.87 -1.04
N TYR A 132 -6.55 -0.45 -1.08
CA TYR A 132 -6.27 -1.26 -2.25
C TYR A 132 -7.07 -0.77 -3.46
N THR A 133 -8.35 -0.47 -3.25
CA THR A 133 -9.23 0.07 -4.29
C THR A 133 -8.75 1.44 -4.78
N PHE A 134 -8.38 2.36 -3.87
CA PHE A 134 -7.86 3.67 -4.25
C PHE A 134 -6.52 3.57 -4.99
N THR A 135 -5.61 2.73 -4.48
CA THR A 135 -4.31 2.49 -5.10
C THR A 135 -4.46 1.91 -6.51
N LYS A 136 -5.38 0.95 -6.68
CA LYS A 136 -5.70 0.37 -8.00
C LYS A 136 -6.26 1.41 -8.96
N ARG A 137 -7.20 2.26 -8.52
CA ARG A 137 -7.75 3.35 -9.33
C ARG A 137 -6.68 4.36 -9.75
N THR A 138 -5.80 4.76 -8.84
CA THR A 138 -4.69 5.67 -9.17
C THR A 138 -3.68 5.02 -10.12
N LEU A 139 -3.40 3.72 -9.94
CA LEU A 139 -2.55 2.98 -10.87
C LEU A 139 -3.18 2.91 -12.27
N GLN A 140 -4.49 2.68 -12.38
CA GLN A 140 -5.20 2.71 -13.66
C GLN A 140 -5.11 4.08 -14.35
N LYS A 141 -5.16 5.19 -13.59
CA LYS A 141 -4.92 6.52 -14.17
C LYS A 141 -3.51 6.63 -14.73
N LEU A 142 -2.50 6.16 -14.00
CA LEU A 142 -1.10 6.15 -14.46
C LEU A 142 -0.93 5.28 -15.72
N LEU A 143 -1.60 4.13 -15.79
CA LEU A 143 -1.58 3.27 -16.98
C LEU A 143 -2.23 3.92 -18.20
N LYS A 144 -3.33 4.66 -18.03
CA LYS A 144 -3.94 5.43 -19.12
C LYS A 144 -3.02 6.53 -19.64
N GLU A 145 -2.24 7.17 -18.78
CA GLU A 145 -1.25 8.16 -19.22
C GLU A 145 -0.07 7.51 -19.95
N ILE A 146 0.31 6.26 -19.61
CA ILE A 146 1.28 5.48 -20.39
C ILE A 146 0.75 5.17 -21.78
N GLU A 147 -0.53 4.79 -21.90
CA GLU A 147 -1.18 4.49 -23.18
C GLU A 147 -1.23 5.70 -24.11
N LYS A 148 -1.45 6.92 -23.59
CA LYS A 148 -1.43 8.16 -24.38
C LYS A 148 -0.05 8.56 -24.90
N GLN A 149 1.02 8.05 -24.27
CA GLN A 149 2.42 8.36 -24.62
C GLN A 149 3.10 7.22 -25.40
N ALA A 150 2.38 6.12 -25.67
CA ALA A 150 2.83 4.97 -26.45
C ALA A 150 2.38 5.11 -27.92
#